data_AF-A0A7S0BVI1-F1
#
_entry.id   AF-A0A7S0BVI1-F1
#
_cell.length_a   1.000
_cell.length_b   1.000
_cell.length_c   1.000
_cell.angle_alpha   90.00
_cell.angle_beta   90.00
_cell.angle_gamma   90.00
#
_symmetry.space_group_name_H-M   'P 1'
#
loop_
_entity.id
_entity.type
_entity.pdbx_description
1 polymer ?
#
loop_
_entity_poly.entity_id
_entity_poly.type
_entity_poly.pdbx_seq_one_letter_code
_entity_poly.pdbx_strand_id
1 'polypeptide(L)'
;VIGAGVAGVAAYHALRKRGIECVVFEAKGRIGGLWVGNYFGACVQLPLYLYEYPEQRFKHDVRGNPSMDQVCEYLETFVDANGIRDSFRLMSKVTSALQLEDSSWALSIEDLTTGESRIEEFAYLVMCNGLCSDKPNRIKLEGEEHFLGKLMHSSEYRSLEVFAGKNVVVLGMG
;
A
#
# COMPACT_ATOMS: atom_id res chain seq x y z
N VAL A 1 -2.82 -6.06 12.46
CA VAL A 1 -2.81 -6.07 10.98
C VAL A 1 -1.67 -5.18 10.51
N ILE A 2 -0.84 -5.63 9.56
CA ILE A 2 0.28 -4.84 9.03
C ILE A 2 -0.06 -4.36 7.61
N GLY A 3 -0.18 -3.05 7.42
CA GLY A 3 -0.51 -2.37 6.17
C GLY A 3 -1.96 -1.86 6.15
N ALA A 4 -2.16 -0.61 5.73
CA ALA A 4 -3.46 0.05 5.54
C ALA A 4 -3.75 0.28 4.04
N GLY A 5 -3.37 -0.67 3.19
CA GLY A 5 -3.89 -0.78 1.83
C GLY A 5 -5.28 -1.41 1.78
N VAL A 6 -5.77 -1.67 0.56
CA VAL A 6 -7.10 -2.30 0.32
C VAL A 6 -7.28 -3.59 1.13
N ALA A 7 -6.26 -4.45 1.20
CA ALA A 7 -6.32 -5.70 1.96
C ALA A 7 -6.40 -5.46 3.47
N GLY A 8 -5.65 -4.48 3.99
CA GLY A 8 -5.59 -4.16 5.42
C GLY A 8 -6.89 -3.58 5.95
N VAL A 9 -7.49 -2.64 5.22
CA VAL A 9 -8.79 -2.06 5.55
C VAL A 9 -9.89 -3.14 5.52
N ALA A 10 -9.88 -4.02 4.50
CA ALA A 10 -10.82 -5.14 4.41
C ALA A 10 -10.66 -6.14 5.56
N ALA A 11 -9.41 -6.51 5.88
CA ALA A 11 -9.10 -7.44 6.96
C ALA A 11 -9.56 -6.89 8.32
N TYR A 12 -9.19 -5.64 8.63
CA TYR A 12 -9.63 -4.96 9.85
C TYR A 12 -11.16 -4.95 9.96
N HIS A 13 -11.86 -4.55 8.89
CA HIS A 13 -13.33 -4.49 8.89
C HIS A 13 -13.97 -5.86 9.13
N ALA A 14 -13.44 -6.91 8.49
CA ALA A 14 -13.93 -8.27 8.65
C ALA A 14 -13.70 -8.83 10.06
N LEU A 15 -12.59 -8.46 10.72
CA LEU A 15 -12.28 -8.83 12.10
C LEU A 15 -13.19 -8.09 13.08
N ARG A 16 -13.34 -6.77 12.92
CA ARG A 16 -14.21 -5.94 13.77
C ARG A 16 -15.66 -6.45 13.76
N LYS A 17 -16.19 -6.83 12.60
CA LYS A 17 -17.53 -7.42 12.48
C LYS A 17 -17.74 -8.71 13.27
N ARG A 18 -16.66 -9.41 13.59
CA ARG A 18 -16.68 -10.62 14.41
C ARG A 18 -16.42 -10.34 15.89
N GLY A 19 -16.37 -9.06 16.28
CA GLY A 19 -16.06 -8.65 17.65
C GLY A 19 -14.58 -8.83 18.02
N ILE A 20 -13.69 -9.00 17.03
CA ILE A 20 -12.26 -9.15 17.28
C ILE A 20 -11.63 -7.76 17.33
N GLU A 21 -11.08 -7.41 18.48
CA GLU A 21 -10.27 -6.20 18.65
C GLU A 21 -8.99 -6.32 17.84
N CYS A 22 -8.69 -5.29 17.05
CA CYS A 22 -7.49 -5.27 16.24
C CYS A 22 -7.01 -3.84 16.01
N VAL A 23 -5.74 -3.72 15.62
CA VAL A 23 -5.07 -2.47 15.24
C VAL A 23 -4.41 -2.67 13.88
N VAL A 24 -4.37 -1.61 13.08
CA VAL A 24 -3.67 -1.55 11.81
C VAL A 24 -2.44 -0.66 11.96
N PHE A 25 -1.28 -1.17 11.62
CA PHE A 25 -0.04 -0.40 11.52
C PHE A 25 0.27 -0.10 10.07
N GLU A 26 0.49 1.17 9.72
CA GLU A 26 0.85 1.62 8.38
C GLU A 26 2.06 2.53 8.45
N ALA A 27 3.07 2.27 7.61
CA ALA A 27 4.29 3.06 7.57
C ALA A 27 4.06 4.43 6.91
N LYS A 28 3.13 4.53 5.96
CA LYS A 28 2.83 5.81 5.30
C LYS A 28 1.95 6.69 6.17
N GLY A 29 1.98 8.00 5.90
CA GLY A 29 1.11 8.98 6.53
C GLY A 29 -0.34 8.98 6.01
N ARG A 30 -0.71 8.00 5.18
CA ARG A 30 -2.01 7.94 4.51
C ARG A 30 -2.48 6.50 4.31
N ILE A 31 -3.79 6.29 4.42
CA ILE A 31 -4.45 5.02 4.09
C ILE A 31 -4.50 4.89 2.56
N GLY A 32 -4.16 3.71 2.03
CA GLY A 32 -4.15 3.47 0.59
C GLY A 32 -3.11 2.47 0.11
N GLY A 33 -2.06 2.23 0.90
CA GLY A 33 -0.98 1.29 0.56
C GLY A 33 -0.28 1.67 -0.74
N LEU A 34 -0.40 0.82 -1.77
CA LEU A 34 0.20 1.04 -3.09
C LEU A 34 -0.31 2.35 -3.76
N TRP A 35 -1.55 2.73 -3.49
CA TRP A 35 -2.17 3.91 -4.10
C TRP A 35 -1.66 5.24 -3.59
N VAL A 36 -0.93 5.28 -2.48
CA VAL A 36 -0.38 6.54 -1.95
C VAL A 36 0.74 7.11 -2.83
N GLY A 37 1.36 6.30 -3.70
CA GLY A 37 2.50 6.74 -4.52
C GLY A 37 2.96 5.72 -5.54
N ASN A 38 2.04 5.31 -6.43
CA ASN A 38 2.35 4.42 -7.55
C ASN A 38 2.94 5.22 -8.75
N TYR A 39 3.17 4.54 -9.87
CA TYR A 39 3.67 5.17 -11.08
C TYR A 39 2.72 6.25 -11.63
N PHE A 40 3.28 7.16 -12.44
CA PHE A 40 2.51 8.26 -13.03
C PHE A 40 1.35 7.77 -13.90
N GLY A 41 0.16 8.32 -13.68
CA GLY A 41 -1.04 7.96 -14.44
C GLY A 41 -1.65 6.61 -14.04
N ALA A 42 -1.19 5.98 -12.96
CA ALA A 42 -1.83 4.79 -12.44
C ALA A 42 -3.31 5.06 -12.10
N CYS A 43 -4.18 4.21 -12.61
CA CYS A 43 -5.60 4.20 -12.33
C CYS A 43 -6.09 2.76 -12.19
N VAL A 44 -7.29 2.58 -11.66
CA VAL A 44 -7.92 1.26 -11.57
C VAL A 44 -8.12 0.68 -12.98
N GLN A 45 -7.60 -0.52 -13.22
CA GLN A 45 -7.69 -1.20 -14.52
C GLN A 45 -8.81 -2.25 -14.57
N LEU A 46 -9.58 -2.38 -13.49
CA LEU A 46 -10.70 -3.31 -13.35
C LEU A 46 -12.04 -2.57 -13.39
N PRO A 47 -13.14 -3.25 -13.74
CA PRO A 47 -14.47 -2.72 -13.52
C PRO A 47 -14.65 -2.20 -12.10
N LEU A 48 -15.20 -1.00 -11.97
CA LEU A 48 -15.27 -0.28 -10.68
C LEU A 48 -15.94 -1.10 -9.57
N TYR A 49 -16.99 -1.86 -9.89
CA TYR A 49 -17.71 -2.66 -8.91
C TYR A 49 -16.87 -3.80 -8.30
N LEU A 50 -15.78 -4.22 -8.95
CA LEU A 50 -14.83 -5.19 -8.40
C LEU A 50 -13.82 -4.53 -7.46
N TYR A 51 -13.76 -3.20 -7.45
CA TYR A 51 -12.90 -2.40 -6.60
C TYR A 51 -13.59 -1.89 -5.33
N GLU A 52 -14.91 -2.09 -5.24
CA GLU A 52 -15.76 -1.62 -4.14
C GLU A 52 -15.86 -2.63 -3.02
N TYR A 53 -15.94 -2.13 -1.79
CA TYR A 53 -16.36 -2.92 -0.65
C TYR A 53 -17.87 -3.11 -0.72
N PRO A 54 -18.41 -4.26 -0.32
CA PRO A 54 -19.84 -4.55 -0.45
C PRO A 54 -20.78 -3.49 0.17
N GLU A 55 -20.30 -2.74 1.16
CA GLU A 55 -21.07 -1.77 1.94
C GLU A 55 -20.84 -0.32 1.53
N GLN A 56 -19.92 -0.06 0.60
CA GLN A 56 -19.63 1.29 0.15
C GLN A 56 -19.31 1.30 -1.34
N ARG A 57 -20.07 2.12 -2.08
CA ARG A 57 -19.79 2.44 -3.47
C ARG A 57 -18.81 3.60 -3.57
N PHE A 58 -18.09 3.69 -4.68
CA PHE A 58 -17.44 4.94 -5.05
C PHE A 58 -18.51 6.02 -5.27
N LYS A 59 -18.12 7.28 -5.08
CA LYS A 59 -19.00 8.42 -5.38
C LYS A 59 -19.39 8.39 -6.87
N HIS A 60 -20.64 8.72 -7.17
CA HIS A 60 -21.21 8.62 -8.51
C HIS A 60 -20.57 9.54 -9.57
N ASP A 61 -19.70 10.46 -9.15
CA ASP A 61 -19.03 11.44 -10.01
C ASP A 61 -17.68 10.98 -10.56
N VAL A 62 -17.22 9.76 -10.24
CA VAL A 62 -16.03 9.18 -10.85
C VAL A 62 -16.25 8.96 -12.36
N ARG A 63 -15.70 9.87 -13.17
CA ARG A 63 -15.69 9.75 -14.64
C ARG A 63 -14.49 8.90 -15.06
N GLY A 64 -14.74 7.73 -15.64
CA GLY A 64 -13.69 6.82 -16.11
C GLY A 64 -13.11 5.97 -14.97
N ASN A 65 -11.84 5.60 -15.09
CA ASN A 65 -11.16 4.74 -14.11
C ASN A 65 -10.64 5.58 -12.92
N PRO A 66 -10.95 5.22 -11.66
CA PRO A 66 -10.47 5.94 -10.50
C PRO A 66 -8.95 6.12 -10.51
N SER A 67 -8.51 7.35 -10.24
CA SER A 67 -7.11 7.68 -10.01
C SER A 67 -6.61 7.14 -8.67
N MET A 68 -5.30 7.18 -8.46
CA MET A 68 -4.69 6.84 -7.18
C MET A 68 -5.27 7.61 -5.99
N ASP A 69 -5.46 8.91 -6.15
CA ASP A 69 -6.02 9.77 -5.10
C ASP A 69 -7.48 9.44 -4.80
N GLN A 70 -8.28 9.13 -5.84
CA GLN A 70 -9.67 8.73 -5.67
C GLN A 70 -9.78 7.39 -4.95
N VAL A 71 -8.86 6.46 -5.18
CA VAL A 71 -8.80 5.20 -4.42
C VAL A 71 -8.44 5.46 -2.96
N CYS A 72 -7.45 6.31 -2.68
CA CYS A 72 -7.10 6.67 -1.30
C CYS A 72 -8.28 7.34 -0.59
N GLU A 73 -8.93 8.32 -1.24
CA GLU A 73 -10.11 9.01 -0.69
C GLU A 73 -11.26 8.04 -0.41
N TYR A 74 -11.51 7.08 -1.31
CA TYR A 74 -12.52 6.05 -1.12
C TYR A 74 -12.24 5.21 0.14
N LEU A 75 -10.99 4.78 0.35
CA LEU A 75 -10.60 3.99 1.53
C LEU A 75 -10.69 4.81 2.82
N GLU A 76 -10.25 6.08 2.79
CA GLU A 76 -10.36 7.00 3.91
C GLU A 76 -11.82 7.25 4.29
N THR A 77 -12.67 7.51 3.29
CA THR A 77 -14.12 7.67 3.49
C THR A 77 -14.74 6.41 4.10
N PHE A 78 -14.30 5.23 3.67
CA PHE A 78 -14.76 3.97 4.24
C PHE A 78 -14.39 3.82 5.71
N VAL A 79 -13.15 4.16 6.06
CA VAL A 79 -12.64 4.12 7.43
C VAL A 79 -13.39 5.11 8.32
N ASP A 80 -13.64 6.32 7.83
CA ASP A 80 -14.31 7.37 8.58
C ASP A 80 -15.80 7.08 8.74
N ALA A 81 -16.50 6.62 7.68
CA ALA A 81 -17.92 6.27 7.72
C ALA A 81 -18.23 5.11 8.67
N ASN A 82 -17.26 4.22 8.92
CA ASN A 82 -17.39 3.13 9.88
C ASN A 82 -16.91 3.50 11.29
N GLY A 83 -16.37 4.71 11.50
CA GLY A 83 -15.83 5.15 12.79
C GLY A 83 -14.68 4.27 13.27
N ILE A 84 -13.77 3.89 12.37
CA ILE A 84 -12.66 2.97 12.67
C ILE A 84 -11.29 3.63 12.60
N ARG A 85 -11.25 4.95 12.33
CA ARG A 85 -10.03 5.72 12.10
C ARG A 85 -8.99 5.55 13.21
N ASP A 86 -9.41 5.55 14.47
CA ASP A 86 -8.51 5.48 15.62
C ASP A 86 -7.77 4.14 15.74
N SER A 87 -8.24 3.11 15.04
CA SER A 87 -7.53 1.82 14.97
C SER A 87 -6.43 1.78 13.91
N PHE A 88 -6.27 2.83 13.10
CA PHE A 88 -5.23 2.94 12.07
C PHE A 88 -4.10 3.82 12.58
N ARG A 89 -3.02 3.19 13.04
CA ARG A 89 -1.79 3.86 13.46
C ARG A 89 -0.91 4.08 12.23
N LEU A 90 -1.04 5.27 11.66
CA LEU A 90 -0.21 5.74 10.55
C LEU A 90 1.19 6.11 11.05
N MET A 91 2.13 6.29 10.12
CA MET A 91 3.54 6.55 10.42
C MET A 91 4.15 5.54 11.41
N SER A 92 3.59 4.33 11.49
CA SER A 92 4.01 3.26 12.39
C SER A 92 4.50 2.07 11.57
N LYS A 93 5.83 1.98 11.40
CA LYS A 93 6.47 0.94 10.60
C LYS A 93 6.76 -0.28 11.47
N VAL A 94 6.16 -1.41 11.15
CA VAL A 94 6.58 -2.69 11.76
C VAL A 94 7.88 -3.14 11.10
N THR A 95 8.93 -3.30 11.89
CA THR A 95 10.29 -3.66 11.43
C THR A 95 10.62 -5.14 11.69
N SER A 96 9.94 -5.76 12.66
CA SER A 96 10.11 -7.17 13.01
C SER A 96 8.82 -7.76 13.56
N ALA A 97 8.63 -9.06 13.36
CA ALA A 97 7.59 -9.86 13.97
C ALA A 97 8.20 -11.18 14.44
N LEU A 98 8.21 -11.42 15.75
CA LEU A 98 8.76 -12.64 16.36
C LEU A 98 7.63 -13.41 17.03
N GLN A 99 7.51 -14.70 16.70
CA GLN A 99 6.58 -15.57 17.40
C GLN A 99 7.17 -15.97 18.76
N LEU A 100 6.38 -15.83 19.82
CA LEU A 100 6.72 -16.18 21.19
C LEU A 100 6.36 -17.64 21.50
N GLU A 101 6.80 -18.14 22.65
CA GLU A 101 6.60 -19.54 23.06
C GLU A 101 5.11 -19.91 23.21
N ASP A 102 4.27 -18.95 23.60
CA ASP A 102 2.82 -19.12 23.73
C ASP A 102 2.06 -18.95 22.40
N SER A 103 2.79 -18.92 21.28
CA SER A 103 2.29 -18.67 19.91
C SER A 103 1.77 -17.26 19.63
N SER A 104 1.87 -16.32 20.58
CA SER A 104 1.63 -14.90 20.34
C SER A 104 2.80 -14.26 19.57
N TRP A 105 2.68 -12.96 19.26
CA TRP A 105 3.61 -12.24 18.40
C TRP A 105 4.11 -10.97 19.09
N ALA A 106 5.42 -10.80 19.19
CA ALA A 106 6.05 -9.54 19.54
C ALA A 106 6.40 -8.76 18.25
N LEU A 107 5.83 -7.56 18.10
CA LEU A 107 6.09 -6.67 16.97
C LEU A 107 7.00 -5.52 17.38
N SER A 108 8.13 -5.35 16.68
CA SER A 108 8.92 -4.13 16.77
C SER A 108 8.32 -3.07 15.86
N ILE A 109 7.92 -1.93 16.43
CA ILE A 109 7.25 -0.84 15.74
C ILE A 109 8.08 0.42 15.89
N GLU A 110 8.46 1.01 14.76
CA GLU A 110 9.13 2.31 14.65
C GLU A 110 8.10 3.39 14.33
N ASP A 111 7.99 4.41 15.17
CA ASP A 111 7.25 5.62 14.88
C ASP A 111 8.09 6.52 13.97
N LEU A 112 7.66 6.70 12.73
CA LEU A 112 8.40 7.47 11.72
C LEU A 112 8.25 8.98 11.89
N THR A 113 7.41 9.46 12.82
CA THR A 113 7.35 10.88 13.18
C THR A 113 8.38 11.25 14.23
N THR A 114 8.62 10.37 15.22
CA THR A 114 9.55 10.62 16.34
C THR A 114 10.89 9.89 16.18
N GLY A 115 10.94 8.81 15.40
CA GLY A 115 12.07 7.88 15.32
C GLY A 115 12.12 6.88 16.47
N GLU A 116 11.16 6.89 17.40
CA GLU A 116 11.16 6.00 18.54
C GLU A 116 10.71 4.59 18.15
N SER A 117 11.31 3.59 18.79
CA SER A 117 10.93 2.18 18.61
C SER A 117 10.31 1.62 19.89
N ARG A 118 9.26 0.83 19.73
CA ARG A 118 8.58 0.12 20.81
C ARG A 118 8.27 -1.32 20.41
N ILE A 119 7.99 -2.14 21.41
CA ILE A 119 7.52 -3.52 21.21
C ILE A 119 6.09 -3.61 21.73
N GLU A 120 5.20 -4.18 20.94
CA GLU A 120 3.83 -4.49 21.33
C GLU A 120 3.53 -5.96 21.03
N GLU A 121 2.82 -6.63 21.94
CA GLU A 121 2.47 -8.04 21.82
C GLU A 121 1.03 -8.23 21.35
N PHE A 122 0.81 -9.21 20.48
CA PHE A 122 -0.50 -9.52 19.90
C PHE A 122 -0.71 -11.03 19.82
N ALA A 123 -1.92 -11.48 20.14
CA ALA A 123 -2.29 -12.89 20.00
C ALA A 123 -2.24 -13.39 18.55
N TYR A 124 -2.54 -12.51 17.58
CA TYR A 124 -2.61 -12.84 16.17
C TYR A 124 -2.00 -11.76 15.29
N LEU A 125 -1.40 -12.19 14.18
CA LEU A 125 -0.82 -11.34 13.16
C LEU A 125 -1.50 -11.60 11.81
N VAL A 126 -1.89 -10.52 11.12
CA VAL A 126 -2.40 -10.56 9.74
C VAL A 126 -1.53 -9.68 8.86
N MET A 127 -0.91 -10.29 7.85
CA MET A 127 -0.02 -9.62 6.90
C MET A 127 -0.82 -9.03 5.74
N CYS A 128 -0.75 -7.71 5.56
CA CYS A 128 -1.42 -6.96 4.49
C CYS A 128 -0.47 -5.92 3.85
N ASN A 129 0.84 -6.14 3.93
CA ASN A 129 1.89 -5.25 3.42
C ASN A 129 2.06 -5.32 1.88
N GLY A 130 1.32 -6.20 1.20
CA GLY A 130 1.35 -6.34 -0.25
C GLY A 130 2.60 -7.02 -0.79
N LEU A 131 2.67 -7.17 -2.11
CA LEU A 131 3.76 -7.83 -2.83
C LEU A 131 4.70 -6.83 -3.52
N CYS A 132 4.24 -5.59 -3.75
CA CYS A 132 5.03 -4.53 -4.34
C CYS A 132 5.92 -3.90 -3.26
N SER A 133 7.13 -4.44 -3.09
CA SER A 133 8.12 -3.89 -2.18
C SER A 133 8.84 -2.68 -2.78
N ASP A 134 9.49 -1.88 -1.93
CA ASP A 134 10.35 -0.77 -2.38
C ASP A 134 11.54 -1.24 -3.23
N LYS A 135 11.90 -2.52 -3.15
CA LYS A 135 12.97 -3.11 -3.93
C LYS A 135 12.43 -3.64 -5.26
N PRO A 136 12.75 -2.99 -6.40
CA PRO A 136 12.32 -3.49 -7.70
C PRO A 136 13.01 -4.79 -8.07
N ASN A 137 12.29 -5.68 -8.77
CA ASN A 137 12.88 -6.86 -9.40
C ASN A 137 13.59 -6.43 -10.70
N ARG A 138 14.85 -6.00 -10.57
CA ARG A 138 15.65 -5.60 -11.73
C ARG A 138 16.27 -6.83 -12.38
N ILE A 139 16.00 -7.00 -13.67
CA ILE A 139 16.70 -7.96 -14.52
C ILE A 139 18.02 -7.30 -14.91
N LYS A 140 19.14 -8.01 -14.70
CA LYS A 140 20.44 -7.60 -15.23
C LYS A 140 20.48 -7.95 -16.71
N LEU A 141 20.68 -6.97 -17.57
CA LEU A 141 20.79 -7.19 -19.01
C LEU A 141 22.26 -7.39 -19.40
N GLU A 142 22.50 -8.28 -20.36
CA GLU A 142 23.85 -8.46 -20.92
C GLU A 142 24.29 -7.20 -21.66
N GLY A 143 25.48 -6.68 -21.33
CA GLY A 143 26.01 -5.45 -21.92
C GLY A 143 25.37 -4.16 -21.41
N GLU A 144 24.56 -4.19 -20.33
CA GLU A 144 23.93 -2.99 -19.78
C GLU A 144 24.93 -1.93 -19.32
N GLU A 145 26.14 -2.34 -18.93
CA GLU A 145 27.25 -1.48 -18.56
C GLU A 145 27.79 -0.62 -19.72
N HIS A 146 27.54 -1.05 -20.96
CA HIS A 146 27.92 -0.31 -22.17
C HIS A 146 26.82 0.65 -22.65
N PHE A 147 25.63 0.58 -22.05
CA PHE A 147 24.53 1.47 -22.40
C PHE A 147 24.75 2.86 -21.80
N LEU A 148 24.99 3.84 -22.67
CA LEU A 148 25.24 5.24 -22.26
C LEU A 148 23.94 6.01 -21.92
N GLY A 149 22.77 5.39 -22.11
CA GLY A 149 21.48 5.98 -21.79
C GLY A 149 21.06 5.74 -20.34
N LYS A 150 19.85 6.20 -20.00
CA LYS A 150 19.27 5.99 -18.67
C LYS A 150 18.46 4.70 -18.63
N LEU A 151 18.83 3.79 -17.73
CA LEU A 151 17.98 2.66 -17.35
C LEU A 151 17.06 3.07 -16.20
N MET A 152 15.78 2.74 -16.30
CA MET A 152 14.75 3.06 -15.32
C MET A 152 13.83 1.86 -15.13
N HIS A 153 13.59 1.45 -13.89
CA HIS A 153 12.56 0.46 -13.57
C HIS A 153 11.18 1.13 -13.51
N SER A 154 10.10 0.40 -13.82
CA SER A 154 8.73 0.96 -13.80
C SER A 154 8.34 1.58 -12.45
N SER A 155 8.86 1.02 -11.35
CA SER A 155 8.67 1.56 -10.00
C SER A 155 9.28 2.94 -9.78
N GLU A 156 10.17 3.43 -10.66
CA GLU A 156 10.80 4.76 -10.59
C GLU A 156 10.10 5.80 -11.48
N TYR A 157 9.16 5.37 -12.33
CA TYR A 157 8.47 6.24 -13.28
C TYR A 157 7.48 7.17 -12.57
N ARG A 158 7.70 8.49 -12.65
CA ARG A 158 6.89 9.51 -11.94
C ARG A 158 6.40 10.68 -12.79
N SER A 159 6.88 10.86 -14.02
CA SER A 159 6.42 11.92 -14.92
C SER A 159 6.75 11.56 -16.36
N LEU A 160 5.89 11.95 -17.32
CA LEU A 160 6.15 11.84 -18.75
C LEU A 160 7.33 12.71 -19.23
N GLU A 161 7.61 13.81 -18.53
CA GLU A 161 8.62 14.81 -18.93
C GLU A 161 10.01 14.19 -19.08
N VAL A 162 10.32 13.15 -18.29
CA VAL A 162 11.63 12.47 -18.33
C VAL A 162 11.93 11.81 -19.68
N PHE A 163 10.90 11.63 -20.52
CA PHE A 163 11.00 11.00 -21.84
C PHE A 163 10.80 11.98 -23.00
N ALA A 164 10.55 13.27 -22.74
CA ALA A 164 10.35 14.26 -23.79
C ALA A 164 11.58 14.34 -24.72
N GLY A 165 11.36 14.15 -26.03
CA GLY A 165 12.42 14.18 -27.04
C GLY A 165 13.43 13.03 -26.94
N LYS A 166 13.11 11.94 -26.23
CA LYS A 166 13.98 10.75 -26.12
C LYS A 166 13.47 9.61 -26.99
N ASN A 167 14.38 8.76 -27.43
CA ASN A 167 14.05 7.43 -27.97
C ASN A 167 13.92 6.46 -26.79
N VAL A 168 12.76 5.83 -26.63
CA VAL A 168 12.43 4.99 -25.48
C VAL A 168 12.15 3.57 -25.93
N VAL A 169 12.74 2.60 -25.22
CA VAL A 169 12.42 1.17 -25.35
C VAL A 169 11.84 0.70 -24.02
N VAL A 170 10.68 0.04 -24.07
CA VAL A 170 10.05 -0.57 -22.89
C VAL A 170 10.30 -2.07 -22.93
N LEU A 171 10.84 -2.61 -21.83
CA LEU A 171 11.11 -4.03 -21.66
C LEU A 171 10.08 -4.63 -20.70
N GLY A 172 9.23 -5.51 -21.23
CA GLY A 172 8.09 -6.09 -20.52
C GLY A 172 6.75 -5.53 -21.02
N MET A 173 5.72 -6.37 -21.06
CA MET A 173 4.37 -6.05 -21.56
C MET A 173 3.31 -6.34 -20.49
N GLY A 174 3.59 -5.91 -19.26
CA GLY A 174 2.71 -6.05 -18.10
C GLY A 174 1.90 -4.80 -17.78
#